data_AF-T1AJF5-F1
#
_entry.id   AF-T1AJF5-F1
#
_cell.length_a   1.000
_cell.length_b   1.000
_cell.length_c   1.000
_cell.angle_alpha   90.00
_cell.angle_beta   90.00
_cell.angle_gamma   90.00
#
_symmetry.space_group_name_H-M   'P 1'
#
loop_
_entity.id
_entity.type
_entity.pdbx_description
1 polymer ?
#
loop_
_entity_poly.entity_id
_entity_poly.type
_entity_poly.pdbx_seq_one_letter_code
_entity_poly.pdbx_strand_id
1 'polypeptide(L)'
;MRSVHLQAAIVWIGVSWIGAGLFLAPLIGRGEPAGQRHLVNLIFWVLVVIVAGALIGDYLGIMGLIGKHWFWFGNQGLSYLELGRFWQILFFVGLAVWSLVLLRAFWPTLKALFRQGGSFYSLFRIEHLLWYSTLAVAVIYVFGMIPLASPNPSFTITDFWRWWVVHLWVEWAFETFTAAVTGYFLMSLGLVSRQLVERAVLFEWILILLSGILGTGHHMYWVGE
;
A
#
# COMPACT_ATOMS: atom_id res chain seq x y z
N MET A 1 -2.71 16.58 18.42
CA MET A 1 -1.98 15.40 18.94
C MET A 1 -2.53 14.08 18.40
N ARG A 2 -3.83 13.78 18.51
CA ARG A 2 -4.42 12.53 17.99
C ARG A 2 -4.16 12.28 16.49
N SER A 3 -4.51 13.24 15.62
CA SER A 3 -4.34 13.09 14.15
C SER A 3 -2.87 12.84 13.78
N VAL A 4 -1.93 13.61 14.33
CA VAL A 4 -0.49 13.40 14.11
C VAL A 4 -0.04 12.01 14.56
N HIS A 5 -0.50 11.51 15.71
CA HIS A 5 -0.14 10.17 16.20
C HIS A 5 -0.60 9.06 15.24
N LEU A 6 -1.86 9.12 14.79
CA LEU A 6 -2.42 8.13 13.86
C LEU A 6 -1.73 8.19 12.49
N GLN A 7 -1.56 9.40 11.93
CA GLN A 7 -0.92 9.60 10.64
C GLN A 7 0.55 9.19 10.67
N ALA A 8 1.29 9.54 11.73
CA ALA A 8 2.68 9.12 11.88
C ALA A 8 2.81 7.60 11.83
N ALA A 9 1.93 6.87 12.53
CA ALA A 9 1.93 5.40 12.53
C ALA A 9 1.79 4.81 11.13
N ILE A 10 0.82 5.30 10.36
CA ILE A 10 0.58 4.85 8.97
C ILE A 10 1.81 5.18 8.10
N VAL A 11 2.35 6.40 8.23
CA VAL A 11 3.47 6.87 7.43
C VAL A 11 4.72 6.03 7.70
N TRP A 12 5.19 5.92 8.94
CA TRP A 12 6.48 5.26 9.19
C TRP A 12 6.43 3.76 8.87
N ILE A 13 5.31 3.08 9.15
CA ILE A 13 5.12 1.66 8.80
C ILE A 13 5.10 1.52 7.26
N GLY A 14 4.31 2.33 6.56
CA GLY A 14 4.21 2.29 5.10
C GLY A 14 5.54 2.58 4.41
N VAL A 15 6.28 3.60 4.87
CA VAL A 15 7.63 3.95 4.36
C VAL A 15 8.59 2.78 4.54
N SER A 16 8.54 2.10 5.68
CA SER A 16 9.43 0.97 5.98
C SER A 16 9.23 -0.17 4.98
N TRP A 17 7.97 -0.51 4.67
CA TRP A 17 7.64 -1.56 3.70
C TRP A 17 7.94 -1.15 2.25
N ILE A 18 7.68 0.09 1.88
CA ILE A 18 8.07 0.67 0.58
C ILE A 18 9.60 0.52 0.39
N GLY A 19 10.37 0.87 1.42
CA GLY A 19 11.82 0.73 1.46
C GLY A 19 12.28 -0.74 1.35
N ALA A 20 11.63 -1.65 2.08
CA ALA A 20 11.94 -3.08 2.02
C ALA A 20 11.74 -3.65 0.60
N GLY A 21 10.66 -3.28 -0.09
CA GLY A 21 10.43 -3.66 -1.49
C GLY A 21 11.53 -3.13 -2.42
N LEU A 22 11.92 -1.87 -2.27
CA LEU A 22 12.99 -1.25 -3.06
C LEU A 22 14.36 -1.88 -2.79
N PHE A 23 14.61 -2.32 -1.55
CA PHE A 23 15.83 -3.04 -1.19
C PHE A 23 15.91 -4.42 -1.86
N LEU A 24 14.79 -5.14 -1.95
CA LEU A 24 14.73 -6.45 -2.61
C LEU A 24 14.75 -6.38 -4.14
N ALA A 25 14.39 -5.24 -4.74
CA ALA A 25 14.29 -5.06 -6.19
C ALA A 25 15.50 -5.57 -6.98
N PRO A 26 16.76 -5.18 -6.66
CA PRO A 26 17.93 -5.65 -7.41
C PRO A 26 18.21 -7.14 -7.22
N LEU A 27 17.89 -7.70 -6.04
CA LEU A 27 18.07 -9.12 -5.75
C LEU A 27 17.13 -9.98 -6.61
N ILE A 28 15.86 -9.57 -6.71
CA ILE A 28 14.86 -10.27 -7.54
C ILE A 28 15.15 -10.10 -9.01
N GLY A 29 15.49 -8.89 -9.45
CA GLY A 29 15.80 -8.56 -10.85
C GLY A 29 17.15 -9.08 -11.35
N ARG A 30 18.02 -9.57 -10.45
CA ARG A 30 19.42 -9.96 -10.72
C ARG A 30 20.25 -8.84 -11.36
N GLY A 31 19.96 -7.60 -10.97
CA GLY A 31 20.59 -6.41 -11.53
C GLY A 31 19.76 -5.15 -11.27
N GLU A 32 20.37 -3.98 -11.46
CA GLU A 32 19.70 -2.70 -11.30
C GLU A 32 19.30 -2.10 -12.67
N PRO A 33 18.02 -1.79 -12.90
CA PRO A 33 17.60 -1.09 -14.11
C PRO A 33 18.25 0.30 -14.24
N ALA A 34 18.52 0.75 -15.47
CA ALA A 34 19.17 2.05 -15.71
C ALA A 34 18.39 3.23 -15.07
N GLY A 35 19.04 4.01 -14.21
CA GLY A 35 18.39 5.14 -13.54
C GLY A 35 17.47 4.77 -12.38
N GLN A 36 17.50 3.52 -11.88
CA GLN A 36 16.73 3.11 -10.71
C GLN A 36 17.06 3.98 -9.49
N ARG A 37 18.35 4.25 -9.21
CA ARG A 37 18.78 5.19 -8.16
C ARG A 37 18.09 6.56 -8.23
N HIS A 38 17.96 7.14 -9.43
CA HIS A 38 17.30 8.44 -9.59
C HIS A 38 15.80 8.37 -9.27
N LEU A 39 15.13 7.29 -9.69
CA LEU A 39 13.71 7.07 -9.38
C LEU A 39 13.48 6.84 -7.88
N VAL A 40 14.38 6.10 -7.21
CA VAL A 40 14.33 5.89 -5.75
C VAL A 40 14.53 7.22 -5.01
N ASN A 41 15.50 8.03 -5.42
CA ASN A 41 15.71 9.37 -4.84
C ASN A 41 14.51 10.29 -5.07
N LEU A 42 13.87 10.21 -6.24
CA LEU A 42 12.66 10.96 -6.54
C LEU A 42 11.51 10.53 -5.62
N ILE A 43 11.27 9.22 -5.47
CA ILE A 43 10.26 8.68 -4.55
C ILE A 43 10.51 9.18 -3.13
N PHE A 44 11.76 9.18 -2.66
CA PHE A 44 12.13 9.68 -1.34
C PHE A 44 11.70 11.14 -1.15
N TRP A 45 12.09 12.04 -2.06
CA TRP A 45 11.75 13.46 -1.93
C TRP A 45 10.25 13.72 -2.09
N VAL A 46 9.58 13.02 -3.00
CA VAL A 46 8.12 13.09 -3.17
C VAL A 46 7.42 12.68 -1.88
N LEU A 47 7.86 11.60 -1.24
CA LEU A 47 7.31 11.12 0.03
C LEU A 47 7.50 12.12 1.16
N VAL A 48 8.68 12.74 1.26
CA VAL A 48 8.95 13.82 2.23
C VAL A 48 7.99 14.98 2.04
N VAL A 49 7.78 15.43 0.79
CA VAL A 49 6.85 16.53 0.47
C VAL A 49 5.41 16.15 0.81
N ILE A 50 4.96 14.94 0.47
CA ILE A 50 3.61 14.46 0.79
C ILE A 50 3.38 14.45 2.30
N VAL A 51 4.29 13.83 3.06
CA VAL A 51 4.14 13.67 4.51
C VAL A 51 4.18 15.02 5.21
N ALA A 52 5.18 15.86 4.90
CA ALA A 52 5.29 17.19 5.51
C ALA A 52 4.09 18.06 5.14
N GLY A 53 3.71 18.06 3.86
CA GLY A 53 2.56 18.82 3.36
C GLY A 53 1.24 18.38 3.97
N ALA A 54 1.01 17.08 4.10
CA ALA A 54 -0.19 16.54 4.73
C ALA A 54 -0.27 16.88 6.22
N LEU A 55 0.82 16.74 6.98
CA LEU A 55 0.83 17.08 8.41
C LEU A 55 0.65 18.58 8.66
N ILE A 56 1.28 19.42 7.83
CA ILE A 56 1.07 20.88 7.88
C ILE A 56 -0.38 21.21 7.50
N GLY A 57 -0.89 20.61 6.42
CA GLY A 57 -2.27 20.76 5.97
C GLY A 57 -3.27 20.40 7.05
N ASP A 58 -3.09 19.24 7.69
CA ASP A 58 -3.90 18.78 8.81
C ASP A 58 -3.91 19.80 9.94
N TYR A 59 -2.73 20.26 10.37
CA TYR A 59 -2.60 21.23 11.44
C TYR A 59 -3.29 22.56 11.11
N LEU A 60 -3.01 23.13 9.92
CA LEU A 60 -3.62 24.39 9.48
C LEU A 60 -5.13 24.26 9.25
N GLY A 61 -5.59 23.09 8.81
CA GLY A 61 -7.00 22.75 8.67
C GLY A 61 -7.71 22.75 10.02
N ILE A 62 -7.14 22.10 11.03
CA ILE A 62 -7.65 22.08 12.40
C ILE A 62 -7.68 23.50 13.01
N MET A 63 -6.65 24.31 12.74
CA MET A 63 -6.59 25.71 13.19
C MET A 63 -7.58 26.63 12.46
N GLY A 64 -8.29 26.15 11.43
CA GLY A 64 -9.25 26.93 10.66
C GLY A 64 -8.62 27.89 9.63
N LEU A 65 -7.29 27.83 9.43
CA LEU A 65 -6.55 28.78 8.57
C LEU A 65 -6.73 28.51 7.06
N ILE A 66 -7.15 27.30 6.68
CA ILE A 66 -7.38 26.91 5.28
C ILE A 66 -8.79 27.31 4.77
N GLY A 67 -9.73 27.58 5.69
CA GLY A 67 -11.10 27.98 5.34
C GLY A 67 -11.81 26.97 4.44
N LYS A 68 -12.41 27.45 3.34
CA LYS A 68 -13.23 26.64 2.41
C LYS A 68 -12.47 25.50 1.69
N HIS A 69 -11.14 25.50 1.73
CA HIS A 69 -10.30 24.53 1.03
C HIS A 69 -9.87 23.34 1.92
N TRP A 70 -10.45 23.21 3.11
CA TRP A 70 -10.08 22.18 4.10
C TRP A 70 -10.14 20.75 3.54
N PHE A 71 -11.13 20.45 2.70
CA PHE A 71 -11.28 19.12 2.10
C PHE A 71 -10.09 18.75 1.20
N TRP A 72 -9.54 19.73 0.48
CA TRP A 72 -8.47 19.50 -0.49
C TRP A 72 -7.09 19.54 0.14
N PHE A 73 -6.83 20.51 1.02
CA PHE A 73 -5.48 20.76 1.53
C PHE A 73 -5.37 20.69 3.06
N GLY A 74 -6.49 20.59 3.76
CA GLY A 74 -6.56 20.56 5.21
C GLY A 74 -6.81 19.17 5.77
N ASN A 75 -7.72 19.10 6.75
CA ASN A 75 -8.07 17.88 7.47
C ASN A 75 -9.50 17.43 7.11
N GLN A 76 -9.69 16.19 6.67
CA GLN A 76 -11.00 15.65 6.28
C GLN A 76 -11.89 15.22 7.46
N GLY A 77 -11.34 15.17 8.68
CA GLY A 77 -12.09 14.75 9.87
C GLY A 77 -12.38 13.24 9.97
N LEU A 78 -11.87 12.44 9.03
CA LEU A 78 -12.00 10.99 9.04
C LEU A 78 -10.80 10.38 9.75
N SER A 79 -11.03 9.64 10.84
CA SER A 79 -9.92 8.97 11.54
C SER A 79 -9.17 8.04 10.59
N TYR A 80 -7.84 8.04 10.64
CA TYR A 80 -6.91 7.32 9.76
C TYR A 80 -6.82 7.85 8.30
N LEU A 81 -7.82 8.60 7.83
CA LEU A 81 -7.85 9.26 6.52
C LEU A 81 -8.00 10.78 6.69
N GLU A 82 -7.22 11.35 7.59
CA GLU A 82 -7.28 12.77 7.92
C GLU A 82 -6.78 13.68 6.78
N LEU A 83 -5.80 13.22 5.99
CA LEU A 83 -5.13 14.04 4.98
C LEU A 83 -6.12 14.63 3.97
N GLY A 84 -5.95 15.91 3.61
CA GLY A 84 -6.68 16.53 2.51
C GLY A 84 -6.55 15.77 1.18
N ARG A 85 -7.58 15.86 0.33
CA ARG A 85 -7.70 15.07 -0.90
C ARG A 85 -6.51 15.23 -1.86
N PHE A 86 -5.94 16.43 -1.96
CA PHE A 86 -4.76 16.68 -2.79
C PHE A 86 -3.57 15.80 -2.35
N TRP A 87 -3.34 15.72 -1.04
CA TRP A 87 -2.27 14.92 -0.46
C TRP A 87 -2.50 13.42 -0.64
N GLN A 88 -3.76 12.96 -0.53
CA GLN A 88 -4.11 11.56 -0.78
C GLN A 88 -3.92 11.17 -2.25
N ILE A 89 -4.29 12.03 -3.20
CA ILE A 89 -4.04 11.79 -4.63
C ILE A 89 -2.53 11.71 -4.89
N LEU A 90 -1.75 12.63 -4.32
CA LEU A 90 -0.30 12.62 -4.49
C LEU A 90 0.34 11.37 -3.85
N PHE A 91 -0.17 10.93 -2.70
CA PHE A 91 0.23 9.67 -2.06
C PHE A 91 -0.10 8.46 -2.93
N PHE A 92 -1.31 8.38 -3.48
CA PHE A 92 -1.71 7.34 -4.43
C PHE A 92 -0.79 7.30 -5.66
N VAL A 93 -0.51 8.45 -6.26
CA VAL A 93 0.44 8.55 -7.38
C VAL A 93 1.82 8.07 -6.96
N GLY A 94 2.28 8.40 -5.75
CA GLY A 94 3.51 7.89 -5.16
C GLY A 94 3.54 6.36 -5.08
N LEU A 95 2.47 5.74 -4.58
CA LEU A 95 2.33 4.27 -4.54
C LEU A 95 2.32 3.65 -5.94
N ALA A 96 1.64 4.27 -6.90
CA ALA A 96 1.61 3.80 -8.28
C ALA A 96 3.00 3.86 -8.93
N VAL A 97 3.73 4.97 -8.75
CA VAL A 97 5.11 5.12 -9.23
C VAL A 97 6.02 4.10 -8.56
N TRP A 98 5.93 3.92 -7.24
CA TRP A 98 6.67 2.90 -6.51
C TRP A 98 6.41 1.49 -7.06
N SER A 99 5.15 1.14 -7.28
CA SER A 99 4.75 -0.15 -7.86
C SER A 99 5.35 -0.35 -9.26
N LEU A 100 5.33 0.68 -10.12
CA LEU A 100 5.96 0.64 -11.45
C LEU A 100 7.49 0.51 -11.38
N VAL A 101 8.13 1.16 -10.41
CA VAL A 101 9.58 1.06 -10.18
C VAL A 101 9.99 -0.35 -9.73
N LEU A 102 9.17 -0.99 -8.90
CA LEU A 102 9.34 -2.41 -8.53
C LEU A 102 9.07 -3.34 -9.71
N LEU A 103 7.99 -3.12 -10.46
CA LEU A 103 7.68 -3.90 -11.67
C LEU A 103 8.87 -3.89 -12.63
N ARG A 104 9.45 -2.71 -12.87
CA ARG A 104 10.61 -2.55 -13.75
C ARG A 104 11.80 -3.40 -13.29
N ALA A 105 12.05 -3.46 -11.99
CA ALA A 105 13.11 -4.30 -11.42
C ALA A 105 12.78 -5.80 -11.51
N PHE A 106 11.53 -6.18 -11.24
CA PHE A 106 11.10 -7.58 -11.27
C PHE A 106 10.90 -8.13 -12.69
N TRP A 107 10.73 -7.25 -13.68
CA TRP A 107 10.31 -7.59 -15.03
C TRP A 107 11.11 -8.71 -15.71
N PRO A 108 12.47 -8.72 -15.66
CA PRO A 108 13.25 -9.78 -16.28
C PRO A 108 12.92 -11.16 -15.69
N THR A 109 12.79 -11.23 -14.37
CA THR A 109 12.52 -12.46 -13.63
C THR A 109 11.08 -12.93 -13.85
N LEU A 110 10.10 -12.04 -13.75
CA LEU A 110 8.69 -12.38 -14.03
C LEU A 110 8.55 -12.90 -15.47
N LYS A 111 9.15 -12.23 -16.45
CA LYS A 111 9.11 -12.67 -17.86
C LYS A 111 9.74 -14.05 -18.07
N ALA A 112 10.83 -14.35 -17.38
CA ALA A 112 11.46 -15.66 -17.43
C ALA A 112 10.56 -16.75 -16.84
N LEU A 113 9.94 -16.49 -15.69
CA LEU A 113 9.02 -17.42 -15.02
C LEU A 113 7.76 -17.68 -15.85
N PHE A 114 7.17 -16.65 -16.46
CA PHE A 114 6.02 -16.81 -17.35
C PHE A 114 6.33 -17.70 -18.57
N ARG A 115 7.53 -17.60 -19.14
CA ARG A 115 7.94 -18.43 -20.30
C ARG A 115 8.18 -19.90 -19.95
N GLN A 116 8.45 -20.20 -18.69
CA GLN A 116 8.65 -21.57 -18.19
C GLN A 116 7.33 -22.24 -17.78
N GLY A 117 6.19 -21.52 -17.84
CA GLY A 117 4.91 -21.97 -17.30
C GLY A 117 4.12 -22.90 -18.22
N GLY A 118 3.84 -24.12 -17.73
CA GLY A 118 2.82 -25.03 -18.29
C GLY A 118 1.76 -25.48 -17.28
N SER A 119 1.88 -25.11 -16.00
CA SER A 119 1.00 -25.54 -14.89
C SER A 119 0.50 -24.36 -14.06
N PHE A 120 -0.73 -24.43 -13.55
CA PHE A 120 -1.36 -23.39 -12.70
C PHE A 120 -0.49 -22.95 -11.52
N TYR A 121 0.22 -23.88 -10.87
CA TYR A 121 1.09 -23.59 -9.73
C TYR A 121 2.26 -22.65 -10.07
N SER A 122 2.67 -22.56 -11.35
CA SER A 122 3.73 -21.66 -11.78
C SER A 122 3.36 -20.18 -11.65
N LEU A 123 2.06 -19.85 -11.55
CA LEU A 123 1.56 -18.50 -11.33
C LEU A 123 1.72 -18.01 -9.88
N PHE A 124 2.01 -18.91 -8.94
CA PHE A 124 2.11 -18.63 -7.50
C PHE A 124 3.55 -18.80 -6.96
N ARG A 125 4.55 -18.58 -7.82
CA ARG A 125 5.94 -18.42 -7.35
C ARG A 125 6.05 -17.18 -6.47
N ILE A 126 6.98 -17.18 -5.53
CA ILE A 126 7.14 -16.08 -4.56
C ILE A 126 7.35 -14.71 -5.22
N GLU A 127 8.01 -14.65 -6.38
CA GLU A 127 8.16 -13.41 -7.16
C GLU A 127 6.83 -12.89 -7.72
N HIS A 128 5.93 -13.78 -8.16
CA HIS A 128 4.59 -13.41 -8.61
C HIS A 128 3.74 -12.93 -7.44
N LEU A 129 3.77 -13.66 -6.31
CA LEU A 129 3.07 -13.26 -5.10
C LEU A 129 3.53 -11.87 -4.65
N LEU A 130 4.84 -11.63 -4.59
CA LEU A 130 5.36 -10.31 -4.22
C LEU A 130 4.92 -9.21 -5.20
N TRP A 131 4.89 -9.49 -6.50
CA TRP A 131 4.37 -8.54 -7.48
C TRP A 131 2.87 -8.27 -7.32
N TYR A 132 2.05 -9.31 -7.13
CA TYR A 132 0.60 -9.15 -6.95
C TYR A 132 0.26 -8.35 -5.69
N SER A 133 0.96 -8.59 -4.57
CA SER A 133 0.74 -7.82 -3.35
C SER A 133 1.27 -6.38 -3.46
N THR A 134 2.40 -6.17 -4.14
CA THR A 134 2.88 -4.82 -4.49
C THR A 134 1.82 -4.02 -5.25
N LEU A 135 1.17 -4.65 -6.24
CA LEU A 135 0.10 -4.04 -7.00
C LEU A 135 -1.14 -3.78 -6.14
N ALA A 136 -1.50 -4.74 -5.27
CA ALA A 136 -2.63 -4.59 -4.35
C ALA A 136 -2.45 -3.39 -3.40
N VAL A 137 -1.24 -3.19 -2.85
CA VAL A 137 -0.92 -2.02 -2.02
C VAL A 137 -1.14 -0.71 -2.78
N ALA A 138 -0.80 -0.64 -4.06
CA ALA A 138 -1.06 0.58 -4.83
C ALA A 138 -2.55 0.77 -5.15
N VAL A 139 -3.23 -0.27 -5.65
CA VAL A 139 -4.58 -0.18 -6.21
C VAL A 139 -5.63 0.05 -5.13
N ILE A 140 -5.55 -0.66 -4.00
CA ILE A 140 -6.62 -0.63 -2.99
C ILE A 140 -6.75 0.72 -2.29
N TYR A 141 -5.69 1.53 -2.28
CA TYR A 141 -5.75 2.88 -1.74
C TYR A 141 -6.75 3.79 -2.47
N VAL A 142 -7.07 3.51 -3.75
CA VAL A 142 -8.07 4.28 -4.53
C VAL A 142 -9.41 4.38 -3.83
N PHE A 143 -9.81 3.35 -3.08
CA PHE A 143 -11.12 3.31 -2.43
C PHE A 143 -11.26 4.38 -1.33
N GLY A 144 -10.18 4.77 -0.66
CA GLY A 144 -10.20 5.90 0.29
C GLY A 144 -10.41 7.26 -0.38
N MET A 145 -10.39 7.29 -1.71
CA MET A 145 -10.67 8.47 -2.51
C MET A 145 -12.11 8.59 -3.00
N ILE A 146 -13.02 7.75 -2.51
CA ILE A 146 -14.44 7.79 -2.88
C ILE A 146 -15.25 8.50 -1.78
N PRO A 147 -16.02 9.56 -2.09
CA PRO A 147 -16.06 10.32 -3.35
C PRO A 147 -14.86 11.26 -3.54
N LEU A 148 -14.46 11.50 -4.79
CA LEU A 148 -13.18 12.17 -5.10
C LEU A 148 -13.19 13.67 -4.82
N ALA A 149 -14.22 14.39 -5.28
CA ALA A 149 -14.15 15.85 -5.41
C ALA A 149 -14.74 16.63 -4.23
N SER A 150 -15.63 16.00 -3.44
CA SER A 150 -16.37 16.65 -2.37
C SER A 150 -16.72 15.65 -1.28
N PRO A 151 -16.97 16.09 -0.02
CA PRO A 151 -17.51 15.23 1.01
C PRO A 151 -18.81 14.55 0.58
N ASN A 152 -19.02 13.31 1.00
CA ASN A 152 -20.28 12.61 0.76
C ASN A 152 -21.36 13.17 1.71
N PRO A 153 -22.62 13.38 1.26
CA PRO A 153 -23.72 13.68 2.16
C PRO A 153 -24.04 12.53 3.14
N SER A 154 -23.74 11.27 2.77
CA SER A 154 -23.93 10.11 3.64
C SER A 154 -22.66 9.77 4.41
N PHE A 155 -22.75 9.79 5.74
CA PHE A 155 -21.67 9.32 6.60
C PHE A 155 -21.44 7.81 6.40
N THR A 156 -22.49 6.99 6.38
CA THR A 156 -22.40 5.54 6.21
C THR A 156 -21.64 5.16 4.94
N ILE A 157 -21.91 5.81 3.80
CA ILE A 157 -21.18 5.54 2.56
C ILE A 157 -19.70 5.96 2.68
N THR A 158 -19.42 7.07 3.39
CA THR A 158 -18.03 7.49 3.64
C THR A 158 -17.29 6.51 4.52
N ASP A 159 -17.95 6.02 5.58
CA ASP A 159 -17.37 5.07 6.53
C ASP A 159 -17.10 3.71 5.88
N PHE A 160 -18.04 3.23 5.04
CA PHE A 160 -17.85 2.05 4.21
C PHE A 160 -16.53 2.10 3.44
N TRP A 161 -16.30 3.17 2.65
CA TRP A 161 -15.07 3.33 1.87
C TRP A 161 -13.83 3.60 2.72
N ARG A 162 -13.99 4.22 3.89
CA ARG A 162 -12.90 4.39 4.87
C ARG A 162 -12.35 3.04 5.30
N TRP A 163 -13.21 2.06 5.58
CA TRP A 163 -12.76 0.72 5.99
C TRP A 163 -12.12 -0.11 4.88
N TRP A 164 -12.39 0.20 3.60
CA TRP A 164 -11.60 -0.36 2.50
C TRP A 164 -10.12 0.04 2.58
N VAL A 165 -9.79 1.18 3.18
CA VAL A 165 -8.39 1.52 3.43
C VAL A 165 -7.95 1.08 4.83
N VAL A 166 -8.68 1.44 5.87
CA VAL A 166 -8.23 1.18 7.24
C VAL A 166 -8.13 -0.31 7.54
N HIS A 167 -9.07 -1.12 7.05
CA HIS A 167 -9.05 -2.57 7.23
C HIS A 167 -8.42 -3.26 6.01
N LEU A 168 -8.99 -3.14 4.80
CA LEU A 168 -8.50 -3.96 3.67
C LEU A 168 -7.13 -3.54 3.14
N TRP A 169 -6.83 -2.25 3.03
CA TRP A 169 -5.50 -1.84 2.54
C TRP A 169 -4.41 -2.23 3.55
N VAL A 170 -4.63 -2.03 4.84
CA VAL A 170 -3.65 -2.38 5.89
C VAL A 170 -3.59 -3.89 6.14
N GLU A 171 -4.72 -4.52 6.43
CA GLU A 171 -4.78 -5.91 6.90
C GLU A 171 -4.82 -6.93 5.75
N TRP A 172 -5.20 -6.54 4.52
CA TRP A 172 -5.09 -7.46 3.37
C TRP A 172 -3.90 -7.10 2.46
N ALA A 173 -3.80 -5.87 1.96
CA ALA A 173 -2.76 -5.55 0.99
C ALA A 173 -1.35 -5.51 1.62
N PHE A 174 -1.16 -4.86 2.78
CA PHE A 174 0.15 -4.89 3.46
C PHE A 174 0.47 -6.23 4.09
N GLU A 175 -0.49 -6.97 4.63
CA GLU A 175 -0.21 -8.27 5.25
C GLU A 175 0.28 -9.27 4.19
N THR A 176 -0.41 -9.35 3.06
CA THR A 176 0.04 -10.19 1.93
C THR A 176 1.40 -9.76 1.37
N PHE A 177 1.67 -8.45 1.31
CA PHE A 177 2.98 -7.91 0.91
C PHE A 177 4.08 -8.27 1.92
N THR A 178 3.81 -8.09 3.21
CA THR A 178 4.73 -8.37 4.31
C THR A 178 5.09 -9.85 4.37
N ALA A 179 4.11 -10.74 4.24
CA ALA A 179 4.34 -12.18 4.17
C ALA A 179 5.22 -12.55 2.98
N ALA A 180 4.95 -11.99 1.79
CA ALA A 180 5.74 -12.25 0.59
C ALA A 180 7.18 -11.71 0.68
N VAL A 181 7.37 -10.47 1.18
CA VAL A 181 8.69 -9.86 1.41
C VAL A 181 9.49 -10.69 2.40
N THR A 182 8.90 -11.01 3.55
CA THR A 182 9.57 -11.77 4.62
C THR A 182 9.94 -13.17 4.14
N GLY A 183 9.00 -13.87 3.49
CA GLY A 183 9.27 -15.18 2.89
C GLY A 183 10.41 -15.11 1.87
N TYR A 184 10.40 -14.10 1.00
CA TYR A 184 11.48 -13.91 0.02
C TYR A 184 12.83 -13.64 0.68
N PHE A 185 12.88 -12.81 1.72
CA PHE A 185 14.10 -12.56 2.49
C PHE A 185 14.66 -13.84 3.13
N LEU A 186 13.82 -14.61 3.81
CA LEU A 186 14.24 -15.87 4.43
C LEU A 186 14.75 -16.88 3.40
N MET A 187 14.10 -16.93 2.23
CA MET A 187 14.55 -17.75 1.11
C MET A 187 15.89 -17.28 0.55
N SER A 188 16.07 -15.97 0.35
CA SER A 188 17.28 -15.41 -0.27
C SER A 188 18.52 -15.53 0.62
N LEU A 189 18.33 -15.55 1.94
CA LEU A 189 19.38 -15.84 2.92
C LEU A 189 19.69 -17.34 3.08
N GLY A 190 18.94 -18.22 2.40
CA GLY A 190 19.12 -19.67 2.52
C GLY A 190 18.60 -20.28 3.83
N LEU A 191 17.83 -19.53 4.62
CA LEU A 191 17.27 -19.99 5.89
C LEU A 191 16.07 -20.92 5.70
N VAL A 192 15.32 -20.74 4.61
CA VAL A 192 14.12 -21.51 4.30
C VAL A 192 14.13 -21.92 2.82
N SER A 193 13.67 -23.14 2.52
CA SER A 193 13.60 -23.61 1.14
C SER A 193 12.51 -22.86 0.35
N ARG A 194 12.74 -22.65 -0.96
CA ARG A 194 11.75 -22.04 -1.86
C ARG A 194 10.39 -22.72 -1.78
N GLN A 195 10.36 -24.05 -1.78
CA GLN A 195 9.12 -24.82 -1.76
C GLN A 195 8.30 -24.56 -0.50
N LEU A 196 8.96 -24.42 0.66
CA LEU A 196 8.29 -24.10 1.91
C LEU A 196 7.75 -22.67 1.89
N VAL A 197 8.55 -21.69 1.48
CA VAL A 197 8.12 -20.28 1.37
C VAL A 197 6.93 -20.12 0.43
N GLU A 198 6.99 -20.69 -0.78
CA GLU A 198 5.91 -20.57 -1.76
C GLU A 198 4.59 -21.16 -1.24
N ARG A 199 4.65 -22.30 -0.53
CA ARG A 199 3.46 -22.94 0.05
C ARG A 199 2.92 -22.19 1.26
N ALA A 200 3.80 -21.77 2.17
CA ALA A 200 3.41 -21.09 3.40
C ALA A 200 2.77 -19.73 3.10
N VAL A 201 3.42 -18.91 2.26
CA VAL A 201 2.90 -17.59 1.88
C VAL A 201 1.58 -17.73 1.11
N LEU A 202 1.48 -18.69 0.19
CA LEU A 202 0.22 -18.91 -0.54
C LEU A 202 -0.91 -19.37 0.39
N PHE A 203 -0.62 -20.26 1.34
CA PHE A 203 -1.62 -20.71 2.31
C PHE A 203 -2.09 -19.56 3.21
N GLU A 204 -1.15 -18.76 3.72
CA GLU A 204 -1.44 -17.55 4.50
C GLU A 204 -2.30 -16.57 3.71
N TRP A 205 -1.97 -16.31 2.45
CA TRP A 205 -2.79 -15.46 1.56
C TRP A 205 -4.22 -15.96 1.41
N ILE A 206 -4.43 -17.27 1.27
CA ILE A 206 -5.78 -17.85 1.18
C ILE A 206 -6.55 -17.56 2.47
N LEU A 207 -5.92 -17.72 3.64
CA LEU A 207 -6.56 -17.43 4.92
C LEU A 207 -6.92 -15.94 5.04
N ILE A 208 -5.98 -15.03 4.75
CA ILE A 208 -6.19 -13.58 4.80
C ILE A 208 -7.32 -13.17 3.84
N LEU A 209 -7.34 -13.70 2.62
CA LEU A 209 -8.38 -13.37 1.63
C LEU A 209 -9.77 -13.84 2.07
N LEU A 210 -9.87 -15.02 2.68
CA LEU A 210 -11.13 -15.58 3.14
C LEU A 210 -11.68 -14.83 4.35
N SER A 211 -10.84 -14.51 5.32
CA SER A 211 -11.27 -13.86 6.57
C SER A 211 -11.29 -12.34 6.48
N GLY A 212 -10.26 -11.70 5.91
CA GLY A 212 -10.08 -10.25 5.92
C GLY A 212 -11.10 -9.52 5.04
N ILE A 213 -11.42 -10.06 3.86
CA ILE A 213 -12.41 -9.42 2.97
C ILE A 213 -13.79 -9.36 3.64
N LEU A 214 -14.27 -10.52 4.12
CA LEU A 214 -15.56 -10.60 4.81
C LEU A 214 -15.52 -9.93 6.18
N GLY A 215 -14.37 -9.98 6.86
CA GLY A 215 -14.11 -9.41 8.17
C GLY A 215 -14.34 -7.91 8.22
N THR A 216 -14.11 -7.18 7.12
CA THR A 216 -14.43 -5.75 7.00
C THR A 216 -15.84 -5.40 7.51
N GLY A 217 -16.79 -6.31 7.34
CA GLY A 217 -18.18 -6.15 7.78
C GLY A 217 -18.35 -5.91 9.28
N HIS A 218 -17.39 -6.29 10.13
CA HIS A 218 -17.50 -6.04 11.58
C HIS A 218 -17.47 -4.57 11.98
N HIS A 219 -17.01 -3.69 11.07
CA HIS A 219 -17.03 -2.26 11.27
C HIS A 219 -18.38 -1.62 10.94
N MET A 220 -19.27 -2.41 10.33
CA MET A 220 -20.55 -1.97 9.75
C MET A 220 -21.74 -2.30 10.67
N TYR A 221 -21.50 -2.94 11.82
CA TYR A 221 -22.57 -3.43 12.69
C TYR A 221 -23.51 -2.33 13.20
N TRP A 222 -23.00 -1.10 13.38
CA TRP A 222 -23.71 -0.04 14.09
C TRP A 222 -23.63 1.32 13.39
N VAL A 223 -23.26 1.36 12.11
CA VAL A 223 -23.00 2.61 11.36
C VAL A 223 -24.10 2.90 10.30
N GLY A 224 -25.12 2.04 10.24
CA GLY A 224 -26.35 2.25 9.48
C GLY A 224 -26.37 1.62 8.09
N GLU A 225 -25.49 0.66 7.81
CA GLU A 225 -25.59 -0.23 6.64
C GLU A 225 -26.77 -1.20 6.70
#